data_AF-A0A4Y2GS88-F1
#
_entry.id   AF-A0A4Y2GS88-F1
#
_cell.length_a   1.000
_cell.length_b   1.000
_cell.length_c   1.000
_cell.angle_alpha   90.00
_cell.angle_beta   90.00
_cell.angle_gamma   90.00
#
_symmetry.space_group_name_H-M   'P 1'
#
loop_
_entity.id
_entity.type
_entity.pdbx_description
1 polymer ?
#
loop_
_entity_poly.entity_id
_entity_poly.type
_entity_poly.pdbx_seq_one_letter_code
_entity_poly.pdbx_strand_id
1 'polypeptide(L)'
;MADFRKKASLKRSQQMKKKCEEVEATVQLVSSNESDELEQEEQASFTVKEVDMQKGNKKRMKVMTLYLAAALDRTKVSDRKAVFVVAETAKSLGYEVDEITLSRSSIRRERMKHRSNMFQQLKTEFQEQDAKLTVHWNGKLLQNLTGKENVDRLPVIVSGKSVHQLLTVAKLASGN
;
A
#
# COMPACT_ATOMS: atom_id res chain seq x y z
N MET A 1 1.23 -11.85 49.83
CA MET A 1 0.82 -11.30 48.51
C MET A 1 1.99 -10.92 47.58
N ALA A 2 3.21 -10.67 48.08
CA ALA A 2 4.37 -10.28 47.25
C ALA A 2 4.98 -11.43 46.41
N ASP A 3 4.89 -12.68 46.89
CA ASP A 3 5.56 -13.83 46.23
C ASP A 3 4.87 -14.32 44.95
N PHE A 4 3.57 -14.06 44.79
CA PHE A 4 2.83 -14.48 43.59
C PHE A 4 3.19 -13.62 42.37
N ARG A 5 3.44 -12.32 42.58
CA ARG A 5 3.85 -11.38 41.52
C ARG A 5 5.26 -11.66 40.99
N LYS A 6 6.20 -12.06 41.86
CA LYS A 6 7.56 -12.48 41.43
C LYS A 6 7.52 -13.75 40.58
N LYS A 7 6.71 -14.74 40.96
CA LYS A 7 6.56 -16.00 40.18
C LYS A 7 5.94 -15.78 38.80
N ALA A 8 4.97 -14.89 38.67
CA ALA A 8 4.36 -14.54 37.39
C ALA A 8 5.35 -13.81 36.45
N SER A 9 6.19 -12.92 37.00
CA SER A 9 7.23 -12.20 36.24
C SER A 9 8.32 -13.13 35.70
N LEU A 10 8.81 -14.07 36.53
CA LEU A 10 9.80 -15.06 36.09
C LEU A 10 9.26 -15.98 34.98
N LYS A 11 8.01 -16.44 35.10
CA LYS A 11 7.37 -17.27 34.05
C LYS A 11 7.28 -16.53 32.72
N ARG A 12 6.96 -15.24 32.73
CA ARG A 12 6.87 -14.42 31.50
C ARG A 12 8.23 -14.19 30.85
N SER A 13 9.28 -13.99 31.66
CA SER A 13 10.66 -13.84 31.16
C SER A 13 11.19 -15.13 30.51
N GLN A 14 10.94 -16.29 31.13
CA GLN A 14 11.32 -17.59 30.57
C GLN A 14 10.57 -17.90 29.27
N GLN A 15 9.30 -17.53 29.18
CA GLN A 15 8.49 -17.75 27.97
C GLN A 15 8.92 -16.84 26.81
N MET A 16 9.41 -15.62 27.09
CA MET A 16 9.97 -14.72 26.07
C MET A 16 11.33 -15.21 25.56
N LYS A 17 12.21 -15.70 26.44
CA LYS A 17 13.51 -16.29 26.05
C LYS A 17 13.32 -17.50 25.12
N LYS A 18 12.42 -18.41 25.48
CA LYS A 18 12.09 -19.59 24.65
C LYS A 18 11.55 -19.20 23.27
N LYS A 19 10.79 -18.10 23.20
CA LYS A 19 10.25 -17.57 21.94
C LYS A 19 11.31 -16.89 21.07
N CYS A 20 12.32 -16.26 21.67
CA CYS A 20 13.46 -15.69 20.93
C CYS A 20 14.36 -16.79 20.34
N GLU A 21 14.64 -17.83 21.12
CA GLU A 21 15.43 -19.00 20.66
C GLU A 21 14.74 -19.74 19.49
N GLU A 22 13.41 -19.86 19.51
CA GLU A 22 12.63 -20.48 18.42
C GLU A 22 12.67 -19.64 17.13
N VAL A 23 12.68 -18.30 17.26
CA VAL A 23 12.83 -17.39 16.11
C VAL A 23 14.23 -17.45 15.53
N GLU A 24 15.26 -17.54 16.37
CA GLU A 24 16.66 -17.65 15.93
C GLU A 24 16.93 -18.97 15.17
N ALA A 25 16.33 -20.08 15.62
CA ALA A 25 16.37 -21.35 14.89
C ALA A 25 15.65 -21.30 13.53
N THR A 26 14.61 -20.46 13.40
CA THR A 26 13.87 -20.30 12.14
C THR A 26 14.61 -19.43 11.13
N VAL A 27 15.47 -18.51 11.59
CA VAL A 27 16.23 -17.58 10.73
C VAL A 27 17.41 -18.28 10.01
N GLN A 28 17.88 -19.44 10.50
CA GLN A 28 18.99 -20.17 9.88
C GLN A 28 18.63 -20.95 8.59
N LEU A 29 17.36 -21.01 8.16
CA LEU A 29 16.93 -21.91 7.07
C LEU A 29 16.61 -21.24 5.72
N VAL A 30 16.85 -19.94 5.54
CA VAL A 30 16.68 -19.32 4.21
C VAL A 30 17.90 -18.45 3.88
N SER A 31 18.99 -19.12 3.51
CA SER A 31 20.09 -18.54 2.74
C SER A 31 19.95 -18.97 1.28
N SER A 32 19.89 -18.00 0.37
CA SER A 32 20.21 -18.19 -1.05
C SER A 32 20.76 -16.88 -1.60
N ASN A 33 22.00 -16.96 -2.06
CA ASN A 33 22.88 -15.91 -2.58
C ASN A 33 22.29 -15.11 -3.75
N GLU A 34 22.74 -13.86 -3.88
CA GLU A 34 23.30 -13.34 -5.13
C GLU A 34 24.28 -12.20 -4.80
N SER A 35 25.50 -12.33 -5.33
CA SER A 35 26.70 -11.53 -5.04
C SER A 35 26.75 -10.27 -5.92
N ASP A 36 27.44 -9.22 -5.45
CA ASP A 36 28.42 -8.48 -6.28
C ASP A 36 29.27 -7.56 -5.38
N GLU A 37 30.59 -7.65 -5.57
CA GLU A 37 31.65 -6.92 -4.89
C GLU A 37 31.82 -5.49 -5.46
N LEU A 38 32.38 -4.56 -4.66
CA LEU A 38 33.59 -3.78 -4.98
C LEU A 38 33.87 -2.67 -3.92
N GLU A 39 35.09 -2.81 -3.37
CA GLU A 39 36.10 -1.82 -2.94
C GLU A 39 35.94 -0.94 -1.67
N GLN A 40 36.97 -1.07 -0.82
CA GLN A 40 37.31 -0.33 0.39
C GLN A 40 38.08 0.95 0.04
N GLU A 41 37.80 2.04 0.74
CA GLU A 41 38.80 3.08 1.03
C GLU A 41 38.71 3.53 2.50
N GLU A 42 39.88 3.88 3.03
CA GLU A 42 40.26 3.93 4.42
C GLU A 42 40.05 5.31 5.08
N GLN A 43 39.77 5.24 6.39
CA GLN A 43 39.63 6.24 7.46
C GLN A 43 40.03 7.73 7.25
N ALA A 44 39.19 8.62 7.80
CA ALA A 44 39.66 9.75 8.59
C ALA A 44 38.71 10.06 9.75
N SER A 45 39.27 10.11 10.96
CA SER A 45 38.57 10.41 12.21
C SER A 45 38.17 11.88 12.30
N PHE A 46 36.91 12.15 12.67
CA PHE A 46 36.52 13.41 13.30
C PHE A 46 35.61 13.11 14.48
N THR A 47 36.15 13.25 15.69
CA THR A 47 35.40 13.08 16.93
C THR A 47 34.47 14.27 17.14
N VAL A 48 33.17 14.07 16.94
CA VAL A 48 32.15 14.91 17.56
C VAL A 48 31.43 14.03 18.57
N LYS A 49 31.59 14.35 19.86
CA LYS A 49 30.75 13.79 20.92
C LYS A 49 29.36 14.40 20.77
N GLU A 50 28.52 13.77 19.97
CA GLU A 50 27.10 14.09 19.94
C GLU A 50 26.43 13.35 21.10
N VAL A 51 25.83 14.12 22.00
CA VAL A 51 25.06 13.59 23.12
C VAL A 51 23.86 12.86 22.55
N ASP A 52 23.88 11.53 22.63
CA ASP A 52 22.76 10.67 22.26
C ASP A 52 21.59 10.94 23.22
N MET A 53 20.79 11.95 22.88
CA MET A 53 19.47 12.13 23.46
C MET A 53 18.64 10.95 22.97
N GLN A 54 18.50 9.94 23.82
CA GLN A 54 17.60 8.80 23.61
C GLN A 54 16.22 9.31 23.20
N LYS A 55 15.98 9.33 21.88
CA LYS A 55 14.74 9.78 21.28
C LYS A 55 13.70 8.70 21.60
N GLY A 56 13.02 8.86 22.74
CA GLY A 56 11.94 7.96 23.15
C GLY A 56 11.03 7.68 21.96
N ASN A 57 10.71 6.40 21.72
CA ASN A 57 10.05 5.89 20.51
C ASN A 57 8.89 6.79 20.03
N LYS A 58 9.20 7.78 19.18
CA LYS A 58 8.18 8.64 18.59
C LYS A 58 7.40 7.79 17.59
N LYS A 59 6.08 7.69 17.78
CA LYS A 59 5.21 6.97 16.83
C LYS A 59 5.29 7.68 15.49
N ARG A 60 5.74 6.95 14.45
CA ARG A 60 5.79 7.47 13.08
C ARG A 60 4.38 7.86 12.62
N MET A 61 4.26 9.01 11.98
CA MET A 61 3.00 9.54 11.47
C MET A 61 2.50 8.70 10.29
N LYS A 62 1.19 8.44 10.22
CA LYS A 62 0.58 7.77 9.07
C LYS A 62 0.27 8.80 7.99
N VAL A 63 0.94 8.69 6.84
CA VAL A 63 0.77 9.64 5.71
C VAL A 63 -0.36 9.23 4.76
N MET A 64 -0.68 7.94 4.68
CA MET A 64 -1.72 7.45 3.77
C MET A 64 -3.12 7.83 4.27
N THR A 65 -3.72 8.82 3.61
CA THR A 65 -5.13 9.20 3.74
C THR A 65 -5.98 8.56 2.64
N LEU A 66 -7.31 8.59 2.79
CA LEU A 66 -8.25 8.12 1.77
C LEU A 66 -8.04 8.88 0.44
N TYR A 67 -7.91 10.20 0.52
CA TYR A 67 -7.70 11.06 -0.65
C TYR A 67 -6.37 10.78 -1.35
N LEU A 68 -5.29 10.59 -0.58
CA LEU A 68 -3.99 10.26 -1.15
C LEU A 68 -4.02 8.88 -1.83
N ALA A 69 -4.63 7.87 -1.19
CA ALA A 69 -4.80 6.55 -1.80
C ALA A 69 -5.60 6.62 -3.11
N ALA A 70 -6.73 7.34 -3.11
CA ALA A 70 -7.56 7.55 -4.29
C ALA A 70 -6.84 8.33 -5.40
N ALA A 71 -6.01 9.33 -5.06
CA ALA A 71 -5.19 10.05 -6.03
C ALA A 71 -4.15 9.13 -6.69
N LEU A 72 -3.45 8.31 -5.90
CA LEU A 72 -2.48 7.35 -6.41
C LEU A 72 -3.12 6.26 -7.28
N ASP A 73 -4.34 5.83 -6.93
CA ASP A 73 -5.10 4.85 -7.73
C ASP A 73 -5.54 5.43 -9.08
N ARG A 74 -6.12 6.65 -9.08
CA ARG A 74 -6.56 7.34 -10.32
C ARG A 74 -5.40 7.62 -11.28
N THR A 75 -4.24 8.00 -10.74
CA THR A 75 -3.03 8.28 -11.53
C THR A 75 -2.24 7.03 -11.88
N LYS A 76 -2.73 5.83 -11.51
CA LYS A 76 -2.08 4.53 -11.76
C LYS A 76 -0.63 4.47 -11.24
N VAL A 77 -0.35 5.17 -10.14
CA VAL A 77 0.98 5.17 -9.53
C VAL A 77 1.22 3.84 -8.80
N SER A 78 2.30 3.16 -9.16
CA SER A 78 2.72 1.92 -8.48
C SER A 78 3.13 2.17 -7.03
N ASP A 79 3.04 1.16 -6.16
CA ASP A 79 3.44 1.29 -4.75
C ASP A 79 4.90 1.74 -4.60
N ARG A 80 5.80 1.32 -5.51
CA ARG A 80 7.20 1.76 -5.52
C ARG A 80 7.31 3.24 -5.86
N LYS A 81 6.67 3.69 -6.94
CA LYS A 81 6.67 5.11 -7.34
C LYS A 81 6.02 6.00 -6.28
N ALA A 82 4.97 5.51 -5.60
CA ALA A 82 4.30 6.23 -4.53
C ALA A 82 5.24 6.53 -3.35
N VAL A 83 6.15 5.61 -2.99
CA VAL A 83 7.16 5.86 -1.95
C VAL A 83 7.98 7.11 -2.29
N PHE A 84 8.52 7.18 -3.51
CA PHE A 84 9.35 8.31 -3.93
C PHE A 84 8.59 9.62 -3.97
N VAL A 85 7.39 9.63 -4.56
CA VAL A 85 6.56 10.84 -4.65
C VAL A 85 6.23 11.36 -3.25
N VAL A 86 5.81 10.47 -2.34
CA VAL A 86 5.45 10.86 -0.97
C VAL A 86 6.68 11.26 -0.15
N ALA A 87 7.82 10.60 -0.34
CA ALA A 87 9.08 10.97 0.32
C ALA A 87 9.50 12.40 -0.04
N GLU A 88 9.58 12.71 -1.33
CA GLU A 88 10.06 14.02 -1.78
C GLU A 88 9.04 15.13 -1.47
N THR A 89 7.75 14.82 -1.51
CA THR A 89 6.71 15.76 -1.07
C THR A 89 6.85 16.06 0.43
N ALA A 90 7.09 15.04 1.26
CA ALA A 90 7.24 15.21 2.70
C ALA A 90 8.49 16.05 3.04
N LYS A 91 9.63 15.76 2.40
CA LYS A 91 10.87 16.54 2.54
C LYS A 91 10.66 18.01 2.13
N SER A 92 9.97 18.24 1.02
CA SER A 92 9.66 19.60 0.53
C SER A 92 8.77 20.39 1.50
N LEU A 93 7.97 19.69 2.30
CA LEU A 93 7.13 20.28 3.36
C LEU A 93 7.85 20.38 4.72
N GLY A 94 9.14 20.04 4.79
CA GLY A 94 9.95 20.11 6.01
C GLY A 94 9.81 18.91 6.95
N TYR A 95 9.26 17.78 6.49
CA TYR A 95 9.20 16.54 7.26
C TYR A 95 10.37 15.61 6.94
N GLU A 96 10.98 15.07 7.99
CA GLU A 96 11.99 14.02 7.86
C GLU A 96 11.36 12.66 7.53
N VAL A 97 12.05 11.84 6.74
CA VAL A 97 11.55 10.51 6.30
C VAL A 97 11.33 9.56 7.49
N ASP A 98 12.09 9.72 8.56
CA ASP A 98 11.96 8.92 9.78
C ASP A 98 10.70 9.24 10.58
N GLU A 99 10.17 10.45 10.43
CA GLU A 99 8.96 10.88 11.14
C GLU A 99 7.69 10.28 10.54
N ILE A 100 7.75 9.85 9.27
CA ILE A 100 6.62 9.31 8.53
C ILE A 100 6.71 7.79 8.36
N THR A 101 5.57 7.11 8.40
CA THR A 101 5.47 5.67 8.14
C THR A 101 5.50 5.43 6.63
N LEU A 102 6.70 5.48 6.06
CA LEU A 102 6.91 5.36 4.63
C LEU A 102 7.62 4.05 4.28
N SER A 103 6.84 3.05 3.94
CA SER A 103 7.35 1.81 3.35
C SER A 103 6.42 1.32 2.26
N ARG A 104 6.98 0.67 1.24
CA ARG A 104 6.20 0.08 0.13
C ARG A 104 5.09 -0.84 0.66
N SER A 105 5.41 -1.68 1.65
CA SER A 105 4.45 -2.63 2.24
C SER A 105 3.34 -1.90 3.01
N SER A 106 3.68 -0.83 3.74
CA SER A 106 2.69 0.00 4.43
C SER A 106 1.74 0.68 3.45
N ILE A 107 2.26 1.31 2.40
CA ILE A 107 1.45 1.94 1.34
C ILE A 107 0.52 0.91 0.68
N ARG A 108 1.05 -0.25 0.28
CA ARG A 108 0.26 -1.32 -0.33
C ARG A 108 -0.89 -1.75 0.59
N ARG A 109 -0.59 -2.03 1.86
CA ARG A 109 -1.58 -2.47 2.84
C ARG A 109 -2.67 -1.42 3.03
N GLU A 110 -2.31 -0.15 3.16
CA GLU A 110 -3.26 0.94 3.32
C GLU A 110 -4.13 1.15 2.08
N ARG A 111 -3.55 1.04 0.87
CA ARG A 111 -4.33 1.06 -0.39
C ARG A 111 -5.31 -0.11 -0.46
N MET A 112 -4.89 -1.33 -0.13
CA MET A 112 -5.80 -2.48 -0.14
C MET A 112 -6.92 -2.34 0.88
N LYS A 113 -6.60 -1.86 2.08
CA LYS A 113 -7.61 -1.55 3.10
C LYS A 113 -8.62 -0.51 2.60
N HIS A 114 -8.13 0.56 1.98
CA HIS A 114 -9.00 1.59 1.40
C HIS A 114 -9.92 1.03 0.32
N ARG A 115 -9.39 0.23 -0.62
CA ARG A 115 -10.21 -0.41 -1.67
C ARG A 115 -11.26 -1.36 -1.10
N SER A 116 -10.90 -2.14 -0.08
CA SER A 116 -11.86 -3.02 0.61
C SER A 116 -12.97 -2.23 1.29
N ASN A 117 -12.61 -1.14 1.98
CA ASN A 117 -13.59 -0.27 2.64
C ASN A 117 -14.50 0.41 1.62
N MET A 118 -13.94 0.92 0.52
CA MET A 118 -14.72 1.51 -0.59
C MET A 118 -15.69 0.49 -1.18
N PHE A 119 -15.25 -0.75 -1.39
CA PHE A 119 -16.13 -1.82 -1.87
C PHE A 119 -17.27 -2.10 -0.89
N GLN A 120 -16.98 -2.20 0.41
CA GLN A 120 -18.01 -2.41 1.43
C GLN A 120 -19.01 -1.25 1.47
N GLN A 121 -18.52 0.00 1.42
CA GLN A 121 -19.37 1.18 1.36
C GLN A 121 -20.27 1.18 0.13
N LEU A 122 -19.71 0.91 -1.05
CA LEU A 122 -20.47 0.78 -2.30
C LEU A 122 -21.49 -0.35 -2.21
N LYS A 123 -21.14 -1.48 -1.60
CA LYS A 123 -22.06 -2.61 -1.40
C LYS A 123 -23.20 -2.26 -0.46
N THR A 124 -22.97 -1.43 0.56
CA THR A 124 -24.02 -1.00 1.49
C THR A 124 -24.89 0.12 0.90
N GLU A 125 -24.29 1.06 0.18
CA GLU A 125 -24.98 2.16 -0.50
C GLU A 125 -25.83 1.66 -1.67
N PHE A 126 -25.31 0.67 -2.39
CA PHE A 126 -26.08 -0.15 -3.30
C PHE A 126 -27.00 -1.03 -2.44
N GLN A 127 -28.08 -0.44 -1.92
CA GLN A 127 -29.16 -1.17 -1.28
C GLN A 127 -29.44 -2.41 -2.12
N GLU A 128 -29.58 -3.56 -1.46
CA GLU A 128 -30.06 -4.81 -2.06
C GLU A 128 -31.49 -4.62 -2.58
N GLN A 129 -31.68 -3.71 -3.53
CA GLN A 129 -32.77 -3.74 -4.47
C GLN A 129 -32.47 -5.00 -5.23
N ASP A 130 -33.18 -6.06 -4.87
CA ASP A 130 -33.21 -7.38 -5.48
C ASP A 130 -33.66 -7.25 -6.95
N ALA A 131 -32.81 -6.57 -7.71
CA ALA A 131 -33.02 -6.00 -9.01
C ALA A 131 -32.04 -6.74 -9.88
N LYS A 132 -32.58 -7.63 -10.69
CA LYS A 132 -31.81 -8.28 -11.75
C LYS A 132 -31.35 -7.18 -12.70
N LEU A 133 -30.09 -6.78 -12.56
CA LEU A 133 -29.40 -5.89 -13.47
C LEU A 133 -28.65 -6.74 -14.51
N THR A 134 -28.75 -6.34 -15.76
CA THR A 134 -28.01 -6.94 -16.87
C THR A 134 -26.87 -6.01 -17.25
N VAL A 135 -25.65 -6.56 -17.33
CA VAL A 135 -24.47 -5.81 -17.78
C VAL A 135 -24.20 -6.18 -19.24
N HIS A 136 -24.32 -5.21 -20.13
CA HIS A 136 -23.97 -5.34 -21.54
C HIS A 136 -22.59 -4.72 -21.75
N TRP A 137 -21.64 -5.50 -22.26
CA TRP A 137 -20.25 -5.09 -22.45
C TRP A 137 -19.72 -5.42 -23.86
N ASN A 138 -20.54 -5.33 -24.90
CA ASN A 138 -20.10 -5.67 -26.24
C ASN A 138 -19.17 -4.60 -26.85
N GLY A 139 -18.05 -5.03 -27.42
CA GLY A 139 -17.13 -4.15 -28.14
C GLY A 139 -17.77 -3.55 -29.38
N LYS A 140 -17.44 -2.30 -29.70
CA LYS A 140 -17.91 -1.60 -30.89
C LYS A 140 -16.81 -0.73 -31.46
N LEU A 141 -16.58 -0.89 -32.75
CA LEU A 141 -15.67 -0.02 -33.50
C LEU A 141 -16.30 1.37 -33.66
N LEU A 142 -15.67 2.39 -33.09
CA LEU A 142 -16.15 3.78 -33.09
C LEU A 142 -15.00 4.73 -33.45
N GLN A 143 -15.31 5.84 -34.12
CA GLN A 143 -14.29 6.84 -34.45
C GLN A 143 -13.62 7.41 -33.19
N ASN A 144 -12.33 7.69 -33.31
CA ASN A 144 -11.59 8.38 -32.28
C ASN A 144 -12.07 9.84 -32.18
N LEU A 145 -12.06 10.42 -30.97
CA LEU A 145 -12.46 11.81 -30.76
C LEU A 145 -11.47 12.80 -31.40
N THR A 146 -10.20 12.39 -31.53
CA THR A 146 -9.09 13.24 -31.98
C THR A 146 -8.66 12.96 -33.42
N GLY A 147 -9.29 12.02 -34.13
CA GLY A 147 -8.83 11.64 -35.47
C GLY A 147 -9.86 10.84 -36.26
N LYS A 148 -9.52 10.56 -37.53
CA LYS A 148 -10.38 9.78 -38.45
C LYS A 148 -10.26 8.27 -38.26
N GLU A 149 -9.37 7.81 -37.39
CA GLU A 149 -9.18 6.40 -37.12
C GLU A 149 -10.38 5.82 -36.36
N ASN A 150 -10.75 4.61 -36.73
CA ASN A 150 -11.71 3.81 -35.99
C ASN A 150 -10.97 3.07 -34.88
N VAL A 151 -11.46 3.17 -33.64
CA VAL A 151 -10.90 2.45 -32.51
C VAL A 151 -11.96 1.56 -31.90
N ASP A 152 -11.54 0.37 -31.49
CA ASP A 152 -12.39 -0.52 -30.73
C ASP A 152 -12.68 0.08 -29.34
N ARG A 153 -13.96 0.21 -29.01
CA ARG A 153 -14.41 0.77 -27.75
C ARG A 153 -15.31 -0.23 -27.04
N LEU A 154 -15.11 -0.35 -25.74
CA LEU A 154 -15.90 -1.22 -24.88
C LEU A 154 -16.87 -0.39 -24.02
N PRO A 155 -18.11 -0.15 -24.49
CA PRO A 155 -19.15 0.41 -23.64
C PRO A 155 -19.58 -0.61 -22.59
N VAL A 156 -19.64 -0.20 -21.32
CA VAL A 156 -20.22 -0.99 -20.24
C VAL A 156 -21.54 -0.33 -19.84
N ILE A 157 -22.64 -1.00 -20.13
CA ILE A 157 -24.00 -0.53 -19.90
C ILE A 157 -24.64 -1.43 -18.85
N VAL A 158 -25.33 -0.83 -17.89
CA VAL A 158 -26.14 -1.54 -16.90
C VAL A 158 -27.61 -1.22 -17.17
N SER A 159 -28.43 -2.27 -17.32
CA SER A 159 -29.86 -2.18 -17.58
C SER A 159 -30.67 -2.98 -16.55
N GLY A 160 -31.80 -2.45 -16.09
CA GLY A 160 -32.74 -3.18 -15.22
C GLY A 160 -33.62 -2.26 -14.37
N LYS A 161 -34.82 -2.73 -13.99
CA LYS A 161 -35.85 -1.96 -13.24
C LYS A 161 -35.97 -0.50 -13.71
N SER A 162 -36.15 -0.31 -15.02
CA SER A 162 -36.34 1.00 -15.65
C SER A 162 -35.09 1.90 -15.71
N VAL A 163 -33.92 1.42 -15.28
CA VAL A 163 -32.64 2.12 -15.36
C VAL A 163 -31.87 1.59 -16.56
N HIS A 164 -31.36 2.50 -17.39
CA HIS A 164 -30.35 2.24 -18.41
C HIS A 164 -29.22 3.25 -18.23
N GLN A 165 -28.12 2.80 -17.65
CA GLN A 165 -26.98 3.66 -17.33
C GLN A 165 -25.74 3.20 -18.09
N LEU A 166 -25.15 4.10 -18.86
CA LEU A 166 -23.79 3.92 -19.39
C LEU A 166 -22.79 4.23 -18.27
N LEU A 167 -21.98 3.25 -17.89
CA LEU A 167 -20.97 3.43 -16.85
C LEU A 167 -19.66 3.98 -17.42
N THR A 168 -19.21 3.40 -18.53
CA THR A 168 -17.94 3.78 -19.16
C THR A 168 -17.89 3.36 -20.62
N VAL A 169 -16.98 4.00 -21.37
CA VAL A 169 -16.62 3.63 -22.74
C VAL A 169 -15.09 3.61 -22.82
N ALA A 170 -14.50 2.44 -22.60
CA ALA A 170 -13.05 2.29 -22.62
C ALA A 170 -12.52 2.20 -24.05
N LYS A 171 -11.46 2.96 -24.38
CA LYS A 171 -10.69 2.77 -25.62
C LYS A 171 -9.85 1.50 -25.48
N LEU A 172 -9.97 0.56 -26.41
CA LEU A 172 -9.15 -0.65 -26.47
C LEU A 172 -7.92 -0.40 -27.36
N ALA A 173 -6.80 -1.07 -27.05
CA ALA A 173 -5.54 -0.88 -27.78
C ALA A 173 -5.60 -1.46 -29.20
N SER A 174 -6.37 -2.53 -29.38
CA SER A 174 -6.78 -3.14 -30.66
C SER A 174 -7.75 -4.28 -30.32
N GLY A 175 -8.68 -4.60 -31.23
CA GLY A 175 -9.46 -5.83 -31.15
C GLY A 175 -8.58 -7.03 -31.45
N ASN A 176 -8.87 -8.19 -30.84
CA ASN A 176 -8.28 -9.47 -31.25
C ASN A 176 -8.71 -9.85 -32.66
#